data_AF-A0A536LZW4-F1
#
_entry.id   AF-A0A536LZW4-F1
#
_cell.length_a   1.000
_cell.length_b   1.000
_cell.length_c   1.000
_cell.angle_alpha   90.00
_cell.angle_beta   90.00
_cell.angle_gamma   90.00
#
_symmetry.space_group_name_H-M   'P 1'
#
loop_
_entity.id
_entity.type
_entity.pdbx_description
1 polymer ?
#
loop_
_entity_poly.entity_id
_entity_poly.type
_entity_poly.pdbx_seq_one_letter_code
_entity_poly.pdbx_strand_id
1 'polypeptide(L)'
;MLVINLEEPFRRTPIGFDYMDQTLDIVVEPDLTSWRWKDEDEFEEALAKGVYSPEQMLEIRAEGERALARLLAREPPFDERWEDWRPDPAWRRPEIGAGWQEGE
;
A
#
# COMPACT_ATOMS: atom_id res chain seq x y z
N MET A 1 0.15 6.39 13.34
CA MET A 1 1.16 6.14 12.31
C MET A 1 0.40 5.70 11.07
N LEU A 2 0.61 6.36 9.94
CA LEU A 2 0.01 6.02 8.66
C LEU A 2 1.04 5.26 7.82
N VAL A 3 0.56 4.42 6.91
CA VAL A 3 1.40 3.68 5.98
C VAL A 3 0.86 3.90 4.57
N ILE A 4 1.76 4.20 3.64
CA ILE A 4 1.50 4.15 2.20
C ILE A 4 2.14 2.85 1.71
N ASN A 5 1.30 1.86 1.38
CA ASN A 5 1.71 0.62 0.74
C ASN A 5 1.81 0.87 -0.76
N LEU A 6 2.98 0.66 -1.37
CA LEU A 6 3.11 0.73 -2.82
C LEU A 6 2.80 -0.63 -3.40
N GLU A 7 1.83 -0.67 -4.31
CA GLU A 7 1.29 -1.89 -4.87
C GLU A 7 0.74 -1.63 -6.27
N GLU A 8 0.59 -2.70 -7.04
CA GLU A 8 -0.05 -2.61 -8.35
C GLU A 8 -1.53 -2.18 -8.22
N PRO A 9 -2.08 -1.49 -9.24
CA PRO A 9 -3.50 -1.20 -9.27
C PRO A 9 -4.36 -2.47 -9.13
N PHE A 10 -5.36 -2.40 -8.25
CA PHE A 10 -6.24 -3.55 -7.98
C PHE A 10 -6.94 -4.09 -9.22
N ARG A 11 -6.83 -5.41 -9.43
CA ARG A 11 -7.61 -6.16 -10.40
C ARG A 11 -8.80 -6.82 -9.72
N ARG A 12 -10.02 -6.47 -10.11
CA ARG A 12 -11.23 -7.04 -9.53
C ARG A 12 -11.47 -8.47 -10.03
N THR A 13 -11.77 -9.39 -9.12
CA THR A 13 -12.06 -10.81 -9.42
C THR A 13 -13.47 -11.19 -8.95
N PRO A 14 -13.99 -12.38 -9.28
CA PRO A 14 -15.26 -12.87 -8.74
C PRO A 14 -15.27 -13.02 -7.21
N ILE A 15 -14.10 -13.18 -6.59
CA ILE A 15 -13.95 -13.41 -5.13
C ILE A 15 -13.37 -12.22 -4.36
N GLY A 16 -12.91 -11.15 -5.04
CA GLY A 16 -12.32 -9.99 -4.38
C GLY A 16 -11.47 -9.12 -5.31
N PHE A 17 -10.24 -8.83 -4.89
CA PHE A 17 -9.25 -8.07 -5.63
C PHE A 17 -7.90 -8.77 -5.55
N ASP A 18 -7.19 -8.84 -6.68
CA ASP A 18 -5.81 -9.29 -6.78
C ASP A 18 -4.91 -8.09 -7.06
N TYR A 19 -3.72 -8.10 -6.47
CA TYR A 19 -2.68 -7.09 -6.65
C TYR A 19 -1.34 -7.66 -6.19
N MET A 20 -0.26 -7.01 -6.62
CA MET A 20 1.09 -7.33 -6.20
C MET A 20 1.66 -6.19 -5.37
N ASP A 21 2.16 -6.53 -4.18
CA ASP A 21 2.95 -5.62 -3.36
C ASP A 21 4.26 -5.24 -4.09
N GLN A 22 4.62 -3.95 -4.07
CA GLN A 22 5.81 -3.42 -4.72
C GLN A 22 7.01 -3.27 -3.76
N THR A 23 6.96 -3.95 -2.61
CA THR A 23 8.00 -4.08 -1.58
C THR A 23 8.32 -2.80 -0.80
N LEU A 24 8.24 -1.63 -1.44
CA LEU A 24 8.62 -0.37 -0.82
C LEU A 24 7.41 0.29 -0.13
N ASP A 25 7.62 0.72 1.11
CA ASP A 25 6.62 1.38 1.94
C ASP A 25 7.04 2.79 2.35
N ILE A 26 6.07 3.63 2.70
CA ILE A 26 6.30 4.88 3.45
C ILE A 26 5.56 4.83 4.78
N VAL A 27 6.28 5.10 5.87
CA VAL A 27 5.72 5.25 7.20
C VAL A 27 5.69 6.73 7.56
N VAL A 28 4.53 7.23 7.96
CA VAL A 28 4.30 8.64 8.33
C VAL A 28 3.83 8.75 9.77
N GLU A 29 4.43 9.67 10.53
CA GLU A 29 3.99 9.96 11.89
C GLU A 29 2.55 10.48 11.93
N PRO A 30 1.75 10.17 12.97
CA PRO A 30 0.34 10.58 13.02
C PRO A 30 0.12 12.10 12.94
N ASP A 31 1.10 12.90 13.36
CA ASP A 31 1.06 14.35 13.31
C ASP A 31 1.55 14.93 11.98
N LEU A 32 1.91 14.07 11.01
CA LEU A 32 2.43 14.41 9.69
C LEU A 32 3.73 15.22 9.70
N THR A 33 4.45 15.25 10.83
CA THR A 33 5.69 16.04 10.96
C THR A 33 6.92 15.38 10.36
N SER A 34 6.90 14.06 10.25
CA SER A 34 8.00 13.29 9.69
C SER A 34 7.51 12.01 9.04
N TRP A 35 8.34 11.49 8.15
CA TRP A 35 8.11 10.25 7.44
C TRP A 35 9.45 9.58 7.15
N ARG A 36 9.42 8.30 6.80
CA ARG A 36 10.56 7.54 6.33
C ARG A 36 10.14 6.48 5.32
N TRP A 37 11.04 6.13 4.42
CA TRP A 37 10.94 4.89 3.68
C TRP A 37 11.04 3.69 4.64
N LYS A 38 10.40 2.60 4.26
CA LYS A 38 10.46 1.31 4.94
C LYS A 38 10.75 0.24 3.88
N ASP A 39 11.55 -0.75 4.28
CA ASP A 39 11.98 -1.90 3.47
C ASP A 39 12.83 -1.53 2.22
N GLU A 40 13.64 -0.47 2.33
CA GLU A 40 14.56 -0.09 1.25
C GLU A 40 15.59 -1.18 0.93
N ASP A 41 16.02 -1.94 1.93
CA ASP A 41 16.93 -3.08 1.78
C ASP A 41 16.29 -4.25 1.03
N GLU A 42 15.03 -4.57 1.32
CA GLU A 42 14.27 -5.58 0.58
C GLU A 42 14.01 -5.11 -0.86
N PHE A 43 13.74 -3.82 -1.06
CA PHE A 43 13.54 -3.24 -2.38
C PHE A 43 14.82 -3.26 -3.24
N GLU A 44 15.99 -2.99 -2.65
CA GLU A 44 17.29 -3.17 -3.30
C GLU A 44 17.59 -4.64 -3.61
N GLU A 45 17.23 -5.56 -2.72
CA GLU A 45 17.38 -6.99 -2.97
C GLU A 45 16.47 -7.46 -4.12
N ALA A 46 15.26 -6.91 -4.24
CA ALA A 46 14.33 -7.20 -5.34
C ALA A 46 14.93 -6.85 -6.71
N LEU A 47 15.71 -5.75 -6.81
CA LEU A 47 16.50 -5.44 -8.01
C LEU A 47 17.57 -6.49 -8.28
N ALA A 48 18.34 -6.85 -7.26
CA ALA A 48 19.44 -7.81 -7.39
C ALA A 48 18.93 -9.20 -7.82
N LYS A 49 17.71 -9.57 -7.41
CA LYS A 49 17.00 -10.79 -7.80
C LYS A 49 16.27 -10.67 -9.14
N GLY A 50 16.21 -9.50 -9.75
CA GLY A 50 15.52 -9.26 -11.02
C GLY A 50 13.99 -9.27 -10.93
N VAL A 51 13.43 -9.06 -9.73
CA VAL A 51 11.98 -8.89 -9.53
C VAL A 51 11.51 -7.59 -10.19
N TYR A 52 12.32 -6.53 -10.04
CA TYR A 52 12.11 -5.25 -10.71
C TYR A 52 13.28 -4.91 -11.63
N SER A 53 12.98 -4.25 -12.73
CA SER A 53 13.96 -3.50 -13.51
C SER A 53 14.33 -2.18 -12.81
N PRO A 54 15.49 -1.58 -13.13
CA PRO A 54 15.84 -0.24 -12.65
C PRO A 54 14.77 0.80 -12.97
N GLU A 55 14.14 0.70 -14.14
CA GLU A 55 13.06 1.60 -14.56
C GLU A 55 11.82 1.46 -13.67
N GLN A 56 11.39 0.22 -13.38
CA GLN A 56 10.27 -0.03 -12.46
C GLN A 56 10.57 0.53 -11.06
N MET A 57 11.79 0.41 -10.56
CA MET A 57 12.12 0.95 -9.25
C MET A 57 11.99 2.48 -9.18
N LEU A 58 12.38 3.17 -10.25
CA LEU A 58 12.22 4.63 -10.35
C LEU A 58 10.73 5.00 -10.38
N GLU A 59 9.92 4.25 -11.10
CA GLU A 59 8.47 4.46 -11.17
C GLU A 59 7.79 4.27 -9.81
N ILE A 60 8.15 3.21 -9.08
CA ILE A 60 7.65 2.89 -7.74
C ILE A 60 8.01 4.01 -6.76
N ARG A 61 9.29 4.43 -6.70
CA ARG A 61 9.71 5.54 -5.84
C ARG A 61 8.98 6.83 -6.18
N ALA A 62 8.82 7.14 -7.47
CA ALA A 62 8.11 8.32 -7.90
C ALA A 62 6.61 8.29 -7.54
N GLU A 63 5.96 7.12 -7.53
CA GLU A 63 4.58 6.99 -7.04
C GLU A 63 4.51 7.20 -5.52
N GLY A 64 5.47 6.66 -4.76
CA GLY A 64 5.56 6.94 -3.33
C GLY A 64 5.69 8.42 -3.01
N GLU A 65 6.53 9.15 -3.74
CA GLU A 65 6.67 10.60 -3.59
C GLU A 65 5.36 11.35 -3.94
N ARG A 66 4.64 10.92 -4.99
CA ARG A 66 3.33 11.49 -5.36
C ARG A 66 2.30 11.24 -4.25
N ALA A 67 2.19 10.01 -3.77
CA ALA A 67 1.25 9.64 -2.72
C ALA A 67 1.54 10.40 -1.41
N LEU A 68 2.81 10.50 -1.03
CA LEU A 68 3.25 11.28 0.13
C LEU A 68 2.89 12.75 -0.01
N ALA A 69 3.13 13.37 -1.17
CA ALA A 69 2.78 14.76 -1.41
C ALA A 69 1.28 15.02 -1.21
N ARG A 70 0.43 14.13 -1.74
CA ARG A 70 -1.04 14.20 -1.58
C ARG A 70 -1.45 14.03 -0.11
N LEU A 71 -0.83 13.10 0.61
CA LEU A 71 -1.07 12.89 2.04
C LEU A 71 -0.71 14.14 2.87
N LEU A 72 0.48 14.72 2.64
CA LEU A 72 0.94 15.92 3.36
C LEU A 72 0.09 17.14 3.02
N ALA A 73 -0.43 17.24 1.80
CA ALA A 73 -1.39 18.26 1.39
C ALA A 73 -2.81 18.02 1.91
N ARG A 74 -3.07 16.87 2.56
CA ARG A 74 -4.40 16.40 2.97
C ARG A 74 -5.40 16.43 1.83
N GLU A 75 -4.99 15.95 0.67
CA GLU A 75 -5.89 15.73 -0.46
C GLU A 75 -6.68 14.43 -0.29
N PRO A 76 -7.88 14.30 -0.91
CA PRO A 76 -8.64 13.06 -0.88
C PRO A 76 -7.81 11.85 -1.35
N PRO A 77 -7.93 10.68 -0.69
CA PRO A 77 -8.85 10.35 0.42
C PRO A 77 -8.29 10.63 1.84
N PHE A 78 -7.18 11.37 1.95
CA PHE A 78 -6.49 11.64 3.23
C PHE A 78 -7.05 12.85 4.00
N ASP A 79 -8.06 13.52 3.45
CA ASP A 79 -8.81 14.61 4.08
C ASP A 79 -9.88 14.11 5.07
N GLU A 80 -10.20 12.81 5.02
CA GLU A 80 -11.17 12.16 5.90
C GLU A 80 -10.59 11.78 7.28
N ARG A 81 -11.46 11.74 8.30
CA ARG A 81 -11.09 11.40 9.69
C ARG A 81 -11.13 9.90 9.97
N TRP A 82 -10.33 9.15 9.22
CA TRP A 82 -10.23 7.69 9.37
C TRP A 82 -9.82 7.24 10.77
N GLU A 83 -9.15 8.09 11.57
CA GLU A 83 -8.78 7.80 12.96
C GLU A 83 -9.97 7.60 13.91
N ASP A 84 -11.12 8.20 13.57
CA ASP A 84 -12.36 8.07 14.33
C ASP A 84 -13.20 6.86 13.88
N TRP A 85 -12.88 6.27 12.73
CA TRP A 85 -13.63 5.14 12.19
C TRP A 85 -13.61 3.94 13.14
N ARG A 86 -14.75 3.27 13.30
CA ARG A 86 -14.89 2.04 14.08
C ARG A 86 -15.67 1.01 13.26
N PRO A 87 -15.28 -0.27 13.26
CA PRO A 87 -16.06 -1.31 12.63
C PRO A 87 -17.41 -1.47 13.34
N ASP A 88 -18.44 -1.87 12.58
CA ASP A 88 -19.74 -2.20 13.16
C ASP A 88 -19.59 -3.42 14.10
N PRO A 89 -20.00 -3.32 15.38
CA PRO A 89 -19.88 -4.43 16.33
C PRO A 89 -20.68 -5.68 15.94
N ALA A 90 -21.65 -5.58 15.03
CA ALA A 90 -22.41 -6.71 14.49
C ALA A 90 -21.66 -7.47 13.38
N TRP A 91 -20.53 -6.95 12.88
CA TRP A 91 -19.73 -7.64 11.86
C TRP A 91 -19.18 -8.95 12.40
N ARG A 92 -19.51 -10.04 11.71
CA ARG A 92 -18.98 -11.37 12.01
C ARG A 92 -17.59 -11.51 11.39
N ARG A 93 -16.75 -12.33 12.02
CA ARG A 93 -15.47 -12.73 11.45
C ARG A 93 -15.70 -13.40 10.08
N PRO A 94 -15.01 -12.98 9.01
CA PRO A 94 -15.13 -13.64 7.72
C PRO A 94 -14.51 -15.05 7.78
N GLU A 95 -15.10 -15.98 7.04
CA GLU A 95 -14.52 -17.30 6.77
C GLU A 95 -13.72 -17.24 5.46
N ILE A 96 -12.72 -18.11 5.33
CA ILE A 96 -11.96 -18.22 4.08
C ILE A 96 -12.87 -18.84 3.03
N GLY A 97 -13.14 -18.10 1.95
CA GLY A 97 -14.00 -18.53 0.85
C GLY A 97 -13.37 -19.65 0.01
N ALA A 98 -14.21 -20.41 -0.68
CA ALA A 98 -13.73 -21.32 -1.72
C ALA A 98 -13.02 -20.53 -2.84
N GLY A 99 -11.98 -21.11 -3.42
CA GLY A 99 -11.20 -20.47 -4.49
C GLY A 99 -10.20 -19.42 -4.01
N TRP A 100 -9.95 -19.26 -2.70
CA TRP A 100 -8.98 -18.26 -2.20
C TRP A 100 -7.54 -18.41 -2.74
N GLN A 101 -7.18 -19.61 -3.23
CA GLN A 101 -5.88 -19.89 -3.84
C GLN A 101 -5.85 -19.65 -5.35
N GLU A 102 -7.02 -19.46 -5.95
CA GLU A 102 -7.18 -19.22 -7.39
C GLU A 102 -6.91 -17.74 -7.65
N GLY A 103 -5.64 -17.33 -7.55
CA GLY A 103 -5.16 -16.06 -8.06
C GLY A 103 -4.94 -16.17 -9.57
N GLU A 104 -5.40 -15.18 -10.32
CA GLU A 104 -5.09 -15.04 -11.76
C GLU A 104 -3.83 -14.19 -12.00
#